data_AF-A0A2N0QLV0-F1
#
_entry.id   AF-A0A2N0QLV0-F1
#
_cell.length_a   1.000
_cell.length_b   1.000
_cell.length_c   1.000
_cell.angle_alpha   90.00
_cell.angle_beta   90.00
_cell.angle_gamma   90.00
#
_symmetry.space_group_name_H-M   'P 1'
#
loop_
_entity.id
_entity.type
_entity.pdbx_description
1 polymer ?
#
loop_
_entity_poly.entity_id
_entity_poly.type
_entity_poly.pdbx_seq_one_letter_code
_entity_poly.pdbx_strand_id
1 'polypeptide(L)'
;GIIPEYGEPSYDESINHEVYENNADIQLELECLKKLEEVQVLINKLDFEDSFTAEKFVLYDDSKVTTEMISDDEILKAVQPNNPEKEEIEKEPLPTITHNEVIKYYDKVILYLQRQKNNYGSNDEEIKFIKKLKKEALRKHFCSTKQINLDNFVNVIE
;
A
#
# COMPACT_ATOMS: atom_id res chain seq x y z
N GLY A 1 89.07 18.04 9.82
CA GLY A 1 88.21 19.10 9.27
C GLY A 1 86.92 18.46 8.84
N ILE A 2 85.80 19.04 9.28
CA ILE A 2 84.46 18.45 9.38
C ILE A 2 83.81 18.28 7.99
N ILE A 3 83.07 17.18 7.83
CA ILE A 3 82.26 16.79 6.66
C ILE A 3 80.95 17.63 6.66
N PRO A 4 80.45 18.17 5.55
CA PRO A 4 79.11 18.75 5.53
C PRO A 4 78.06 17.64 5.42
N GLU A 5 77.20 17.61 6.43
CA GLU A 5 76.00 16.78 6.54
C GLU A 5 74.92 17.33 5.59
N TYR A 6 74.45 16.50 4.66
CA TYR A 6 73.32 16.83 3.79
C TYR A 6 72.03 16.68 4.60
N GLY A 7 71.31 17.78 4.83
CA GLY A 7 69.99 17.76 5.44
C GLY A 7 68.94 17.16 4.48
N GLU A 8 68.16 16.19 4.98
CA GLU A 8 67.00 15.65 4.28
C GLU A 8 65.84 16.67 4.25
N PRO A 9 65.08 16.76 3.16
CA PRO A 9 63.83 17.51 3.15
C PRO A 9 62.76 16.76 3.93
N SER A 10 62.26 17.41 4.99
CA SER A 10 61.02 17.01 5.68
C SER A 10 59.86 17.12 4.68
N TYR A 11 59.34 15.98 4.24
CA TYR A 11 58.07 15.92 3.53
C TYR A 11 56.95 15.98 4.58
N ASP A 12 56.21 17.08 4.58
CA ASP A 12 54.98 17.22 5.34
C ASP A 12 53.89 16.34 4.68
N GLU A 13 53.69 15.17 5.26
CA GLU A 13 52.78 14.12 4.79
C GLU A 13 51.32 14.39 5.23
N SER A 14 51.04 15.52 5.90
CA SER A 14 49.72 15.82 6.49
C SER A 14 48.68 16.36 5.51
N ILE A 15 49.09 16.96 4.38
CA ILE A 15 48.16 17.65 3.46
C ILE A 15 47.43 16.67 2.53
N ASN A 16 47.96 15.46 2.32
CA ASN A 16 47.40 14.52 1.34
C ASN A 16 46.24 13.67 1.89
N HIS A 17 46.09 13.49 3.21
CA HIS A 17 45.05 12.59 3.74
C HIS A 17 43.64 13.21 3.69
N GLU A 18 43.50 14.52 3.92
CA GLU A 18 42.21 15.24 3.88
C GLU A 18 41.63 15.34 2.46
N VAL A 19 42.46 15.45 1.42
CA VAL A 19 41.98 15.60 0.03
C VAL A 19 41.37 14.30 -0.50
N TYR A 20 41.84 13.14 -0.05
CA TYR A 20 41.31 11.84 -0.46
C TYR A 20 40.01 11.46 0.26
N GLU A 21 39.85 11.83 1.54
CA GLU A 21 38.59 11.62 2.27
C GLU A 21 37.47 12.50 1.69
N ASN A 22 37.75 13.78 1.44
CA ASN A 22 36.78 14.71 0.84
C ASN A 22 36.26 14.22 -0.54
N ASN A 23 37.10 13.59 -1.36
CA ASN A 23 36.69 13.07 -2.66
C ASN A 23 35.80 11.81 -2.56
N ALA A 24 35.99 10.99 -1.52
CA ALA A 24 35.14 9.84 -1.27
C ALA A 24 33.78 10.27 -0.72
N ASP A 25 33.75 11.25 0.19
CA ASP A 25 32.52 11.80 0.75
C ASP A 25 31.67 12.49 -0.32
N ILE A 26 32.29 13.28 -1.22
CA ILE A 26 31.59 13.90 -2.35
C ILE A 26 30.98 12.82 -3.28
N GLN A 27 31.70 11.73 -3.54
CA GLN A 27 31.18 10.64 -4.38
C GLN A 27 30.00 9.92 -3.71
N LEU A 28 30.11 9.68 -2.41
CA LEU A 28 29.04 9.08 -1.61
C LEU A 28 27.78 9.96 -1.62
N GLU A 29 27.94 11.26 -1.39
CA GLU A 29 26.84 12.23 -1.38
C GLU A 29 26.14 12.31 -2.75
N LEU A 30 26.92 12.26 -3.83
CA LEU A 30 26.39 12.26 -5.20
C LEU A 30 25.65 10.97 -5.55
N GLU A 31 26.08 9.83 -4.99
CA GLU A 31 25.35 8.57 -5.10
C GLU A 31 24.05 8.58 -4.27
N CYS A 32 24.08 9.17 -3.07
CA CYS A 32 22.89 9.37 -2.23
C CYS A 32 21.85 10.25 -2.93
N LEU A 33 22.25 11.35 -3.57
CA LEU A 33 21.36 12.23 -4.33
C LEU A 33 20.70 11.50 -5.51
N LYS A 34 21.46 10.69 -6.26
CA LYS A 34 20.91 9.87 -7.36
C LYS A 34 19.87 8.87 -6.86
N LYS A 35 20.16 8.18 -5.76
CA LYS A 35 19.22 7.23 -5.13
C LYS A 35 17.95 7.94 -4.66
N LEU A 36 18.06 9.13 -4.08
CA LEU A 36 16.91 9.95 -3.68
C LEU A 36 16.05 10.33 -4.88
N GLU A 37 16.66 10.71 -6.00
CA GLU A 37 15.95 11.03 -7.24
C GLU A 37 15.18 9.81 -7.78
N GLU A 38 15.82 8.64 -7.82
CA GLU A 38 15.16 7.39 -8.22
C GLU A 38 13.95 7.05 -7.32
N VAL A 39 14.09 7.22 -6.00
CA VAL A 39 13.00 7.03 -5.04
C VAL A 39 11.87 8.04 -5.28
N GLN A 40 12.18 9.31 -5.54
CA GLN A 40 11.17 10.32 -5.86
C GLN A 40 10.38 9.96 -7.13
N VAL A 41 11.05 9.44 -8.15
CA VAL A 41 10.40 8.96 -9.38
C VAL A 41 9.44 7.80 -9.07
N LEU A 42 9.77 6.92 -8.12
CA LEU A 42 8.87 5.86 -7.69
C LEU A 42 7.69 6.40 -6.88
N ILE A 43 7.92 7.34 -5.96
CA ILE A 43 6.87 8.00 -5.18
C ILE A 43 5.88 8.70 -6.09
N ASN A 44 6.37 9.40 -7.12
CA ASN A 44 5.52 10.11 -8.08
C ASN A 44 4.63 9.18 -8.92
N LYS A 45 4.93 7.88 -8.99
CA LYS A 45 4.07 6.88 -9.65
C LYS A 45 2.93 6.40 -8.76
N LEU A 46 3.01 6.66 -7.45
CA LEU A 46 1.98 6.28 -6.49
C LEU A 46 0.90 7.36 -6.46
N ASP A 47 -0.36 6.94 -6.48
CA ASP A 47 -1.52 7.83 -6.53
C ASP A 47 -1.92 8.25 -5.10
N PHE A 48 -1.02 8.97 -4.44
CA PHE A 48 -1.30 9.55 -3.12
C PHE A 48 -2.03 10.87 -3.27
N GLU A 49 -3.05 11.07 -2.45
CA GLU A 49 -3.84 12.32 -2.40
C GLU A 49 -2.96 13.52 -1.99
N ASP A 50 -1.98 13.27 -1.12
CA ASP A 50 -0.94 14.22 -0.73
C ASP A 50 0.41 13.86 -1.36
N SER A 51 1.02 14.81 -2.06
CA SER A 51 2.39 14.68 -2.54
C SER A 51 3.37 14.71 -1.36
N PHE A 52 4.35 13.81 -1.34
CA PHE A 52 5.46 13.86 -0.37
C PHE A 52 6.81 13.59 -1.05
N THR A 53 7.89 14.05 -0.40
CA THR A 53 9.25 13.97 -0.95
C THR A 53 9.99 12.70 -0.51
N ALA A 54 10.95 12.25 -1.31
CA ALA A 54 11.83 11.13 -1.01
C ALA A 54 12.65 11.39 0.27
N GLU A 55 13.07 12.64 0.51
CA GLU A 55 13.72 13.04 1.76
C GLU A 55 12.81 12.79 2.97
N LYS A 56 11.54 13.21 2.89
CA LYS A 56 10.56 12.98 3.96
C LYS A 56 10.28 11.49 4.16
N PHE A 57 10.34 10.69 3.10
CA PHE A 57 10.18 9.24 3.15
C PHE A 57 11.35 8.56 3.88
N VAL A 58 12.59 8.93 3.57
CA VAL A 58 13.80 8.39 4.23
C VAL A 58 13.85 8.78 5.72
N LEU A 59 13.55 10.04 6.03
CA LEU A 59 13.49 10.54 7.42
C LEU A 59 12.44 9.83 8.30
N TYR A 60 11.37 9.31 7.70
CA TYR A 60 10.36 8.55 8.43
C TYR A 60 10.86 7.19 8.91
N ASP A 61 11.88 6.63 8.25
CA ASP A 61 12.52 5.38 8.66
C ASP A 61 13.48 5.67 9.84
N ASP A 62 14.39 6.63 9.69
CA ASP A 62 15.38 6.96 10.74
C ASP A 62 14.76 7.50 12.04
N SER A 63 13.65 8.24 11.96
CA SER A 63 12.94 8.78 13.13
C SER A 63 11.98 7.79 13.81
N LYS A 64 11.61 6.69 13.14
CA LYS A 64 10.79 5.61 13.71
C LYS A 64 11.60 4.39 14.12
N VAL A 65 12.88 4.31 13.75
CA VAL A 65 13.84 3.38 14.36
C VAL A 65 14.23 3.93 15.74
N THR A 66 13.24 4.15 16.62
CA THR A 66 13.52 4.02 18.04
C THR A 66 13.90 2.55 18.23
N THR A 67 15.12 2.28 18.67
CA THR A 67 15.60 0.91 18.97
C THR A 67 14.74 0.21 20.04
N GLU A 68 13.81 0.93 20.64
CA GLU A 68 12.77 0.45 21.53
C GLU A 68 11.61 -0.11 20.70
N MET A 69 11.46 -1.44 20.73
CA MET A 69 10.21 -2.10 20.34
C MET A 69 9.06 -1.43 21.09
N ILE A 70 8.05 -0.97 20.36
CA ILE A 70 6.79 -0.54 20.95
C ILE A 70 6.30 -1.64 21.91
N SER A 71 5.96 -1.25 23.14
CA SER A 71 5.49 -2.22 24.13
C SER A 71 4.07 -2.68 23.83
N ASP A 72 3.72 -3.90 24.23
CA ASP A 72 2.35 -4.41 24.09
C ASP A 72 1.32 -3.47 24.77
N ASP A 73 1.69 -2.80 25.86
CA ASP A 73 0.86 -1.83 26.56
C ASP A 73 0.62 -0.54 25.74
N GLU A 74 1.64 -0.07 25.01
CA GLU A 74 1.48 1.06 24.08
C GLU A 74 0.64 0.70 22.86
N ILE A 75 0.83 -0.51 22.32
CA ILE A 75 -0.02 -1.03 21.24
C ILE A 75 -1.47 -1.09 21.70
N LEU A 76 -1.71 -1.63 22.90
CA LEU A 76 -3.05 -1.73 23.47
C LEU A 76 -3.67 -0.35 23.72
N LYS A 77 -2.90 0.64 24.19
CA LYS A 77 -3.40 2.01 24.36
C LYS A 77 -3.72 2.71 23.04
N ALA A 78 -2.93 2.48 22.00
CA ALA A 78 -3.19 3.06 20.67
C ALA A 78 -4.42 2.43 19.99
N VAL A 79 -4.71 1.17 20.29
CA VAL A 79 -5.87 0.43 19.73
C VAL A 79 -7.11 0.59 20.61
N GLN A 80 -6.96 0.90 21.89
CA GLN A 80 -8.09 1.12 22.78
C GLN A 80 -8.74 2.48 22.50
N PRO A 81 -10.07 2.51 22.27
CA PRO A 81 -10.79 3.77 22.14
C PRO A 81 -10.68 4.55 23.47
N ASN A 82 -10.33 5.83 23.37
CA ASN A 82 -10.11 6.74 24.52
C ASN A 82 -11.37 7.04 25.35
N ASN A 83 -12.48 6.33 25.12
CA ASN A 83 -13.74 6.55 25.82
C ASN A 83 -14.41 5.20 26.13
N PRO A 84 -14.77 4.89 27.40
CA PRO A 84 -15.54 3.71 27.75
C PRO A 84 -17.04 3.88 27.51
N GLU A 85 -17.49 4.94 26.84
CA GLU A 85 -18.75 4.88 26.13
C GLU A 85 -18.58 3.85 25.02
N LYS A 86 -19.20 2.70 25.22
CA LYS A 86 -19.45 1.74 24.15
C LYS A 86 -20.07 2.51 22.99
N GLU A 87 -19.24 2.90 22.02
CA GLU A 87 -19.64 2.88 20.63
C GLU A 87 -19.94 1.40 20.35
N GLU A 88 -21.12 0.94 20.78
CA GLU A 88 -21.94 0.19 19.84
C GLU A 88 -21.98 1.10 18.63
N ILE A 89 -21.03 0.88 17.71
CA ILE A 89 -21.16 1.30 16.34
C ILE A 89 -22.46 0.63 15.96
N GLU A 90 -23.56 1.38 16.07
CA GLU A 90 -24.83 1.07 15.48
C GLU A 90 -24.45 0.84 14.03
N LYS A 91 -24.22 -0.43 13.66
CA LYS A 91 -23.73 -0.78 12.35
C LYS A 91 -24.83 -0.30 11.44
N GLU A 92 -24.61 0.86 10.81
CA GLU A 92 -25.57 1.42 9.88
C GLU A 92 -25.98 0.27 8.97
N PRO A 93 -27.30 -0.01 8.87
CA PRO A 93 -27.77 -1.15 8.10
C PRO A 93 -27.17 -1.01 6.70
N LEU A 94 -26.44 -2.04 6.28
CA LEU A 94 -25.79 -2.04 4.98
C LEU A 94 -26.83 -1.63 3.93
N PRO A 95 -26.46 -0.74 2.98
CA PRO A 95 -27.39 -0.25 2.00
C PRO A 95 -28.05 -1.44 1.31
N THR A 96 -29.38 -1.40 1.25
CA THR A 96 -30.14 -2.47 0.62
C THR A 96 -29.81 -2.49 -0.86
N ILE A 97 -29.30 -3.62 -1.33
CA ILE A 97 -28.88 -3.81 -2.71
C ILE A 97 -29.97 -4.49 -3.53
N THR A 98 -30.20 -4.01 -4.74
CA THR A 98 -31.16 -4.61 -5.67
C THR A 98 -30.59 -5.85 -6.36
N HIS A 99 -31.46 -6.74 -6.83
CA HIS A 99 -31.05 -7.94 -7.58
C HIS A 99 -30.20 -7.62 -8.82
N ASN A 100 -30.54 -6.55 -9.55
CA ASN A 100 -29.78 -6.11 -10.72
C ASN A 100 -28.38 -5.62 -10.36
N GLU A 101 -28.22 -4.96 -9.22
CA GLU A 101 -26.92 -4.53 -8.72
C GLU A 101 -26.07 -5.73 -8.31
N VAL A 102 -26.63 -6.71 -7.61
CA VAL A 102 -25.92 -7.97 -7.25
C VAL A 102 -25.34 -8.64 -8.49
N ILE A 103 -26.13 -8.74 -9.58
CA ILE A 103 -25.67 -9.32 -10.85
C ILE A 103 -24.49 -8.52 -11.43
N LYS A 104 -24.55 -7.18 -11.39
CA LYS A 104 -23.46 -6.30 -11.84
C LYS A 104 -22.20 -6.47 -10.98
N TYR A 105 -22.32 -6.65 -9.67
CA TYR A 105 -21.15 -6.88 -8.82
C TYR A 105 -20.47 -8.21 -9.10
N TYR A 106 -21.22 -9.28 -9.39
CA TYR A 106 -20.60 -10.54 -9.83
C TYR A 106 -19.78 -10.36 -11.11
N ASP A 107 -20.22 -9.54 -12.07
CA ASP A 107 -19.44 -9.22 -13.26
C ASP A 107 -18.14 -8.48 -12.93
N LYS A 108 -18.19 -7.52 -11.99
CA LYS A 108 -16.99 -6.80 -11.53
C LYS A 108 -15.98 -7.75 -10.87
N VAL A 109 -16.44 -8.66 -10.01
CA VAL A 109 -15.58 -9.65 -9.35
C VAL A 109 -14.94 -10.60 -10.37
N ILE A 110 -15.70 -11.08 -11.36
CA ILE A 110 -15.16 -11.93 -12.42
C ILE A 110 -14.07 -11.18 -13.20
N LEU A 111 -14.32 -9.93 -13.59
CA LEU A 111 -13.34 -9.10 -14.31
C LEU A 111 -12.07 -8.86 -13.49
N TYR A 112 -12.21 -8.59 -12.19
CA TYR A 112 -11.09 -8.42 -11.28
C TYR A 112 -10.23 -9.69 -11.21
N LEU A 113 -10.84 -10.85 -10.99
CA LEU A 113 -10.14 -12.13 -10.91
C LEU A 113 -9.44 -12.49 -12.22
N GLN A 114 -10.04 -12.16 -13.37
CA GLN A 114 -9.44 -12.34 -14.68
C GLN A 114 -8.20 -11.46 -14.89
N ARG A 115 -8.22 -10.21 -14.41
CA ARG A 115 -7.08 -9.28 -14.51
C ARG A 115 -5.91 -9.70 -13.63
N GLN A 116 -6.19 -10.32 -12.48
CA GLN A 116 -5.15 -10.78 -11.56
C GLN A 116 -4.38 -12.02 -12.02
N LYS A 117 -4.81 -12.67 -13.11
CA LYS A 117 -4.21 -13.91 -13.61
C LYS A 117 -2.68 -13.82 -13.83
N ASN A 118 -2.19 -12.62 -14.15
CA ASN A 118 -0.76 -12.38 -14.39
C ASN A 118 0.06 -12.22 -13.10
N ASN A 119 -0.58 -11.88 -11.96
CA ASN A 119 0.12 -11.53 -10.71
C ASN A 119 0.10 -12.64 -9.66
N TYR A 120 -0.95 -13.47 -9.63
CA TYR A 120 -1.18 -14.42 -8.53
C TYR A 120 -1.51 -15.86 -8.97
N GLY A 121 -1.40 -16.16 -10.26
CA GLY A 121 -1.75 -17.48 -10.83
C GLY A 121 -3.20 -17.57 -11.32
N SER A 122 -3.64 -18.77 -11.69
CA SER A 122 -4.92 -18.97 -12.37
C SER A 122 -6.10 -19.04 -11.39
N ASN A 123 -6.93 -18.00 -11.37
CA ASN A 123 -8.17 -17.93 -10.56
C ASN A 123 -9.36 -18.69 -11.19
N ASP A 124 -9.10 -19.77 -11.92
CA ASP A 124 -10.13 -20.41 -12.77
C ASP A 124 -11.24 -21.08 -11.94
N GLU A 125 -10.91 -21.61 -10.76
CA GLU A 125 -11.88 -22.23 -9.85
C GLU A 125 -12.78 -21.19 -9.18
N GLU A 126 -12.20 -20.09 -8.70
CA GLU A 126 -12.92 -18.96 -8.10
C GLU A 126 -13.85 -18.34 -9.13
N ILE A 127 -13.36 -18.07 -10.35
CA ILE A 127 -14.18 -17.55 -11.45
C ILE A 127 -15.34 -18.51 -11.75
N LYS A 128 -15.10 -19.82 -11.78
CA LYS A 128 -16.14 -20.84 -11.98
C LYS A 128 -17.18 -20.82 -10.86
N PHE A 129 -16.75 -20.65 -9.61
CA PHE A 129 -17.64 -20.54 -8.46
C PHE A 129 -18.49 -19.27 -8.52
N ILE A 130 -17.88 -18.11 -8.76
CA ILE A 130 -18.61 -16.83 -8.90
C ILE A 130 -19.62 -16.86 -10.05
N LYS A 131 -19.27 -17.49 -11.19
CA LYS A 131 -20.22 -17.70 -12.30
C LYS A 131 -21.44 -18.54 -11.90
N LYS A 132 -21.26 -19.56 -11.05
CA LYS A 132 -22.39 -20.34 -10.51
C LYS A 132 -23.29 -19.48 -9.62
N LEU A 133 -22.70 -18.67 -8.74
CA LEU A 133 -23.47 -17.74 -7.89
C LEU A 133 -24.26 -16.72 -8.71
N LYS A 134 -23.64 -16.14 -9.74
CA LYS A 134 -24.34 -15.23 -10.68
C LYS A 134 -25.54 -15.91 -11.33
N LYS A 135 -25.40 -17.17 -11.77
CA LYS A 135 -26.48 -17.96 -12.38
C LYS A 135 -27.64 -18.19 -11.40
N GLU A 136 -27.33 -18.51 -10.15
CA GLU A 136 -28.34 -18.67 -9.09
C GLU A 136 -29.07 -17.35 -8.79
N ALA A 137 -28.35 -16.23 -8.69
CA ALA A 137 -28.94 -14.92 -8.50
C ALA A 137 -29.89 -14.53 -9.65
N LEU A 138 -29.49 -14.80 -10.89
CA LEU A 138 -30.34 -14.60 -12.08
C LEU A 138 -31.61 -15.45 -12.02
N ARG A 139 -31.48 -16.73 -11.62
CA ARG A 139 -32.63 -17.64 -11.49
C ARG A 139 -33.60 -17.15 -10.42
N LYS A 140 -33.09 -16.73 -9.25
CA LYS A 140 -33.91 -16.17 -8.17
C LYS A 140 -34.63 -14.89 -8.60
N HIS A 141 -33.92 -13.97 -9.26
CA HIS A 141 -34.52 -12.74 -9.78
C HIS A 141 -35.67 -13.06 -10.74
N PHE A 142 -35.42 -13.93 -11.72
CA PHE A 142 -36.44 -14.34 -12.69
C PHE A 142 -37.67 -15.01 -12.06
N CYS A 143 -37.47 -15.92 -11.11
CA CYS A 143 -38.58 -16.55 -10.38
C CYS A 143 -39.36 -15.53 -9.55
N SER A 144 -38.67 -14.59 -8.88
CA SER A 144 -39.31 -13.54 -8.08
C SER A 144 -40.16 -12.62 -8.96
N THR A 145 -39.65 -12.21 -10.12
CA THR A 145 -40.41 -11.39 -11.08
C THR A 145 -41.64 -12.14 -11.59
N LYS A 146 -41.53 -13.44 -11.88
CA LYS A 146 -42.68 -14.27 -12.26
C LYS A 146 -43.72 -14.37 -11.16
N GLN A 147 -43.29 -14.56 -9.91
CA GLN A 147 -44.18 -14.63 -8.76
C GLN A 147 -44.95 -13.32 -8.59
N ILE A 148 -44.25 -12.18 -8.61
CA ILE A 148 -44.86 -10.85 -8.53
C ILE A 148 -45.91 -10.65 -9.64
N ASN A 149 -45.60 -11.08 -10.86
CA ASN A 149 -46.55 -10.97 -11.98
C ASN A 149 -47.80 -11.85 -11.80
N LEU A 150 -47.65 -13.06 -11.25
CA LEU A 150 -48.78 -13.94 -10.94
C LEU A 150 -49.63 -13.39 -9.80
N ASP A 151 -49.01 -12.93 -8.72
CA ASP A 151 -49.68 -12.36 -7.55
C ASP A 151 -50.52 -11.13 -7.97
N ASN A 152 -49.96 -10.27 -8.84
CA ASN A 152 -50.68 -9.14 -9.40
C ASN A 152 -51.87 -9.55 -10.27
N PHE A 153 -51.79 -10.68 -10.99
CA PHE A 153 -52.89 -11.15 -11.84
C PHE A 153 -54.05 -11.72 -11.01
N VAL A 154 -53.75 -12.45 -9.94
CA VAL A 154 -54.76 -13.03 -9.03
C VAL A 154 -55.50 -11.92 -8.27
N ASN A 155 -54.77 -10.91 -7.79
CA ASN A 155 -55.35 -9.78 -7.04
C ASN A 155 -56.25 -8.84 -7.87
N VAL A 156 -56.27 -8.96 -9.21
CA VAL A 156 -57.13 -8.15 -10.09
C VAL A 156 -58.49 -8.83 -10.35
N ILE A 157 -58.64 -10.11 -9.98
CA ILE A 157 -59.84 -10.91 -10.24
C ILE A 157 -60.79 -10.97 -9.01
N GLU A 158 -60.37 -10.48 -7.85
CA GLU A 158 -61.24 -10.18 -6.69
C GLU A 158 -61.83 -8.77 -6.76
#